data_AF-A0A5B8K5J8-F1
#
_entry.id   AF-A0A5B8K5J8-F1
#
_cell.length_a   1.000
_cell.length_b   1.000
_cell.length_c   1.000
_cell.angle_alpha   90.00
_cell.angle_beta   90.00
_cell.angle_gamma   90.00
#
_symmetry.space_group_name_H-M   'P 1'
#
loop_
_entity.id
_entity.type
_entity.pdbx_description
1 polymer ?
#
loop_
_entity_poly.entity_id
_entity_poly.type
_entity_poly.pdbx_seq_one_letter_code
_entity_poly.pdbx_strand_id
1 'polypeptide(L)'
;MGANAAENTNLRLKAVLDVLTEGVWSGEKLNAGVVLGEAIARVPLNDHERELLSGGIPRGHKALTSATAKLVKAGWLVKGRSGWTITEDGQRATVAFADPTAFTAALDAGTPVPAGTPLPSAPATKRAPRAKAAKTAPKAVKVAEEVAEKVAGLVEEVVAPVAKAVRKRKAAAASPASEAPAPAAAETVEQPAEVAVAGDFNVLLGAPANWAPQYDESQMQLDEVDQLWKLAADLPAGSYSFKIAINRSWDENYGAFGVFDGANHEVHHRGGLLVIRYDHRTRDIVSG
;
A
#
# COMPACT_ATOMS: atom_id res chain seq x y z
N MET A 1 5.16 32.25 6.17
CA MET A 1 5.63 30.92 5.73
C MET A 1 4.55 30.05 5.06
N GLY A 2 3.26 30.45 4.98
CA GLY A 2 2.20 29.60 4.44
C GLY A 2 2.01 29.57 2.91
N ALA A 3 2.61 30.50 2.15
CA ALA A 3 2.42 30.57 0.70
C ALA A 3 2.95 29.32 -0.03
N ASN A 4 4.17 28.88 0.31
CA ASN A 4 4.81 27.75 -0.37
C ASN A 4 4.13 26.39 -0.08
N ALA A 5 3.50 26.21 1.09
CA ALA A 5 2.87 24.94 1.44
C ALA A 5 1.55 24.72 0.67
N ALA A 6 0.74 25.77 0.51
CA ALA A 6 -0.48 25.70 -0.30
C ALA A 6 -0.15 25.51 -1.78
N GLU A 7 0.86 26.23 -2.28
CA GLU A 7 1.34 26.10 -3.65
C GLU A 7 1.89 24.70 -3.93
N ASN A 8 2.77 24.17 -3.06
CA ASN A 8 3.27 22.79 -3.16
C ASN A 8 2.14 21.76 -3.13
N THR A 9 1.10 21.99 -2.32
CA THR A 9 -0.07 21.09 -2.28
C THR A 9 -0.81 21.09 -3.60
N ASN A 10 -0.98 22.24 -4.26
CA ASN A 10 -1.62 22.32 -5.57
C ASN A 10 -0.76 21.68 -6.68
N LEU A 11 0.57 21.84 -6.62
CA LEU A 11 1.49 21.11 -7.50
C LEU A 11 1.33 19.59 -7.35
N ARG A 12 1.20 19.10 -6.11
CA ARG A 12 0.92 17.68 -5.83
C ARG A 12 -0.47 17.25 -6.30
N LEU A 13 -1.49 18.10 -6.22
CA LEU A 13 -2.81 17.78 -6.78
C LEU A 13 -2.78 17.60 -8.29
N LYS A 14 -1.99 18.42 -9.00
CA LYS A 14 -1.76 18.20 -10.42
C LYS A 14 -1.03 16.87 -10.65
N ALA A 15 0.04 16.60 -9.88
CA ALA A 15 0.76 15.33 -9.96
C ALA A 15 -0.13 14.10 -9.70
N VAL A 16 -1.13 14.20 -8.80
CA VAL A 16 -2.14 13.14 -8.58
C VAL A 16 -2.90 12.81 -9.87
N LEU A 17 -3.35 13.82 -10.63
CA LEU A 17 -4.04 13.59 -11.91
C LEU A 17 -3.09 13.03 -12.97
N ASP A 18 -1.85 13.51 -13.01
CA ASP A 18 -0.84 13.02 -13.95
C ASP A 18 -0.54 11.53 -13.69
N VAL A 19 -0.33 11.13 -12.43
CA VAL A 19 -0.12 9.72 -12.02
C VAL A 19 -1.32 8.83 -12.38
N LEU A 20 -2.54 9.30 -12.11
CA LEU A 20 -3.74 8.53 -12.47
C LEU A 20 -3.92 8.40 -13.98
N THR A 21 -3.56 9.45 -14.75
CA THR A 21 -3.58 9.41 -16.21
C THR A 21 -2.59 8.38 -16.75
N GLU A 22 -1.40 8.31 -16.16
CA GLU A 22 -0.41 7.28 -16.50
C GLU A 22 -0.90 5.87 -16.15
N GLY A 23 -1.59 5.71 -15.02
CA GLY A 23 -2.26 4.46 -14.64
C GLY A 23 -3.31 4.00 -15.67
N VAL A 24 -4.04 4.94 -16.27
CA VAL A 24 -4.98 4.63 -17.38
C VAL A 24 -4.23 4.07 -18.59
N TRP A 25 -3.05 4.61 -18.92
CA TRP A 25 -2.25 4.12 -20.05
C TRP A 25 -1.59 2.76 -19.78
N SER A 26 -1.18 2.49 -18.54
CA SER A 26 -0.62 1.19 -18.15
C SER A 26 -1.68 0.12 -17.93
N GLY A 27 -2.95 0.51 -17.74
CA GLY A 27 -4.03 -0.38 -17.34
C GLY A 27 -3.98 -0.78 -15.87
N GLU A 28 -3.09 -0.16 -15.08
CA GLU A 28 -2.94 -0.44 -13.66
C GLU A 28 -3.97 0.34 -12.83
N LYS A 29 -4.68 -0.38 -11.95
CA LYS A 29 -5.54 0.25 -10.95
C LYS A 29 -4.70 0.66 -9.74
N LEU A 30 -4.47 1.97 -9.62
CA LEU A 30 -3.70 2.53 -8.51
C LEU A 30 -4.61 2.80 -7.30
N ASN A 31 -4.15 2.40 -6.12
CA ASN A 31 -4.80 2.77 -4.87
C ASN A 31 -4.40 4.19 -4.43
N ALA A 32 -5.12 4.73 -3.44
CA ALA A 32 -4.90 6.09 -2.95
C ALA A 32 -3.46 6.32 -2.45
N GLY A 33 -2.91 5.35 -1.72
CA GLY A 33 -1.59 5.46 -1.11
C GLY A 33 -0.47 5.52 -2.15
N VAL A 34 -0.51 4.67 -3.17
CA VAL A 34 0.42 4.70 -4.31
C VAL A 34 0.32 6.03 -5.05
N VAL A 35 -0.89 6.49 -5.37
CA VAL A 35 -1.10 7.77 -6.08
C VAL A 35 -0.56 8.96 -5.29
N LEU A 36 -0.83 9.00 -3.99
CA LEU A 36 -0.33 10.07 -3.11
C LEU A 36 1.18 10.00 -2.91
N GLY A 37 1.73 8.79 -2.76
CA GLY A 37 3.16 8.54 -2.63
C GLY A 37 3.92 8.98 -3.88
N GLU A 38 3.48 8.59 -5.06
CA GLU A 38 4.04 9.01 -6.35
C GLU A 38 3.92 10.53 -6.55
N ALA A 39 2.79 11.14 -6.20
CA ALA A 39 2.63 12.59 -6.27
C ALA A 39 3.61 13.34 -5.34
N ILE A 40 3.86 12.80 -4.14
CA ILE A 40 4.85 13.33 -3.20
C ILE A 40 6.29 13.07 -3.71
N ALA A 41 6.56 11.96 -4.36
CA ALA A 41 7.87 11.69 -4.96
C ALA A 41 8.19 12.70 -6.07
N ARG A 42 7.19 13.08 -6.89
CA ARG A 42 7.32 14.11 -7.94
C ARG A 42 7.49 15.51 -7.37
N VAL A 43 6.83 15.81 -6.26
CA VAL A 43 6.91 17.12 -5.58
C VAL A 43 7.22 16.88 -4.09
N PRO A 44 8.51 16.72 -3.73
CA PRO A 44 8.92 16.36 -2.37
C PRO A 44 8.39 17.29 -1.29
N LEU A 45 8.14 16.74 -0.10
CA LEU A 45 7.75 17.51 1.10
C LEU A 45 8.93 18.38 1.56
N ASN A 46 8.69 19.65 1.91
CA ASN A 46 9.67 20.48 2.61
C ASN A 46 9.78 20.12 4.10
N ASP A 47 10.72 20.71 4.84
CA ASP A 47 10.96 20.38 6.26
C ASP A 47 9.69 20.41 7.12
N HIS A 48 8.92 21.50 7.05
CA HIS A 48 7.69 21.65 7.81
C HIS A 48 6.59 20.66 7.38
N GLU A 49 6.56 20.29 6.10
CA GLU A 49 5.63 19.29 5.57
C GLU A 49 6.01 17.86 5.96
N ARG A 50 7.30 17.59 6.20
CA ARG A 50 7.83 16.29 6.65
C ARG A 50 7.60 16.03 8.13
N GLU A 51 7.34 17.07 8.92
CA GLU A 51 7.01 16.90 10.35
C GLU A 51 5.86 15.90 10.53
N LEU A 52 6.12 14.86 11.32
CA LEU A 52 5.15 13.83 11.64
C LEU A 52 4.11 14.38 12.62
N LEU A 53 2.85 14.13 12.30
CA LEU A 53 1.75 14.39 13.24
C LEU A 53 1.72 13.29 14.32
N SER A 54 0.89 13.47 15.35
CA SER A 54 0.77 12.50 16.45
C SER A 54 0.39 11.09 16.02
N GLY A 55 -0.12 10.91 14.80
CA GLY A 55 -0.43 9.61 14.22
C GLY A 55 0.64 9.09 13.25
N GLY A 56 1.88 9.59 13.28
CA GLY A 56 2.97 9.11 12.43
C GLY A 56 2.91 9.54 10.96
N ILE A 57 1.85 10.24 10.54
CA ILE A 57 1.67 10.70 9.16
C ILE A 57 2.29 12.11 9.02
N PRO A 58 3.18 12.35 8.02
CA PRO A 58 3.67 13.68 7.67
C PRO A 58 2.53 14.69 7.43
N ARG A 59 2.69 15.91 7.94
CA ARG A 59 1.72 17.00 7.77
C ARG A 59 1.36 17.24 6.30
N GLY A 60 2.35 17.25 5.42
CA GLY A 60 2.17 17.48 3.98
C GLY A 60 1.35 16.38 3.30
N HIS A 61 1.57 15.12 3.68
CA HIS A 61 0.74 14.01 3.20
C HIS A 61 -0.71 14.19 3.64
N LYS A 62 -0.95 14.49 4.93
CA LYS A 62 -2.31 14.73 5.44
C LYS A 62 -2.99 15.90 4.73
N ALA A 63 -2.25 16.98 4.46
CA ALA A 63 -2.75 18.14 3.71
C ALA A 63 -3.15 17.75 2.28
N LEU A 64 -2.31 16.98 1.58
CA LEU A 64 -2.61 16.49 0.23
C LEU A 64 -3.82 15.57 0.20
N THR A 65 -3.92 14.61 1.13
CA THR A 65 -5.07 13.71 1.23
C THR A 65 -6.36 14.51 1.39
N SER A 66 -6.39 15.54 2.24
CA SER A 66 -7.55 16.42 2.39
C SER A 66 -7.82 17.24 1.13
N ALA A 67 -6.78 17.80 0.52
CA ALA A 67 -6.91 18.68 -0.65
C ALA A 67 -7.45 17.96 -1.89
N THR A 68 -7.24 16.64 -2.03
CA THR A 68 -7.79 15.85 -3.15
C THR A 68 -9.32 15.86 -3.22
N ALA A 69 -10.03 16.27 -2.15
CA ALA A 69 -11.46 16.53 -2.21
C ALA A 69 -11.83 17.63 -3.23
N LYS A 70 -10.93 18.59 -3.51
CA LYS A 70 -11.13 19.59 -4.56
C LYS A 70 -11.26 18.95 -5.94
N LEU A 71 -10.43 17.93 -6.24
CA LEU A 71 -10.47 17.20 -7.51
C LEU A 71 -11.78 16.42 -7.67
N VAL A 72 -12.30 15.86 -6.57
CA VAL A 72 -13.61 15.20 -6.56
C VAL A 72 -14.73 16.20 -6.83
N LYS A 73 -14.70 17.36 -6.17
CA LYS A 73 -15.69 18.43 -6.37
C LYS A 73 -15.68 18.97 -7.80
N ALA A 74 -14.51 19.03 -8.44
CA ALA A 74 -14.36 19.42 -9.84
C ALA A 74 -14.82 18.31 -10.83
N GLY A 75 -15.17 17.12 -10.35
CA GLY A 75 -15.53 15.97 -11.19
C GLY A 75 -14.34 15.33 -11.90
N TRP A 76 -13.11 15.62 -11.48
CA TRP A 76 -11.87 15.13 -12.11
C TRP A 76 -11.38 13.81 -11.51
N LEU A 77 -11.77 13.52 -10.27
CA LEU A 77 -11.36 12.34 -9.51
C LEU A 77 -12.57 11.64 -8.91
N VAL A 78 -12.63 10.31 -9.03
CA VAL A 78 -13.55 9.46 -8.30
C VAL A 78 -12.76 8.62 -7.30
N LYS A 79 -13.15 8.71 -6.02
CA LYS A 79 -12.56 7.90 -4.95
C LYS A 79 -13.46 6.70 -4.67
N GLY A 80 -13.00 5.51 -5.03
CA GLY A 80 -13.69 4.26 -4.76
C GLY A 80 -13.04 3.48 -3.61
N ARG A 81 -13.76 2.46 -3.11
CA ARG A 81 -13.17 1.50 -2.16
C ARG A 81 -12.03 0.71 -2.80
N SER A 82 -12.13 0.40 -4.10
CA SER A 82 -11.16 -0.40 -4.87
C SER A 82 -10.01 0.42 -5.47
N GLY A 83 -9.92 1.71 -5.18
CA GLY A 83 -8.86 2.59 -5.70
C GLY A 83 -9.39 3.95 -6.14
N TRP A 84 -8.49 4.76 -6.68
CA TRP A 84 -8.82 6.07 -7.22
C TRP A 84 -8.84 6.00 -8.75
N THR A 85 -9.84 6.64 -9.36
CA THR A 85 -10.02 6.64 -10.81
C THR A 85 -10.13 8.09 -11.29
N ILE A 86 -9.38 8.44 -12.33
CA ILE A 86 -9.51 9.73 -13.01
C ILE A 86 -10.65 9.68 -14.03
N THR A 87 -11.45 10.74 -14.10
CA THR A 87 -12.51 10.86 -15.12
C THR A 87 -11.93 11.30 -16.47
N GLU A 88 -12.71 11.20 -17.56
CA GLU A 88 -12.28 11.80 -18.83
C GLU A 88 -12.04 13.31 -18.72
N ASP A 89 -12.91 14.02 -17.99
CA ASP A 89 -12.71 15.45 -17.73
C ASP A 89 -11.44 15.70 -16.92
N GLY A 90 -11.12 14.86 -15.93
CA GLY A 90 -9.86 14.93 -15.21
C GLY A 90 -8.64 14.74 -16.11
N GLN A 91 -8.70 13.78 -17.04
CA GLN A 91 -7.64 13.57 -18.04
C GLN A 91 -7.50 14.80 -18.96
N ARG A 92 -8.61 15.34 -19.47
CA ARG A 92 -8.60 16.56 -20.29
C ARG A 92 -8.10 17.78 -19.50
N ALA A 93 -8.39 17.86 -18.20
CA ALA A 93 -7.90 18.94 -17.33
C ALA A 93 -6.37 18.97 -17.26
N THR A 94 -5.68 17.82 -17.33
CA THR A 94 -4.21 17.76 -17.38
C THR A 94 -3.63 18.45 -18.63
N VAL A 95 -4.40 18.48 -19.73
CA VAL A 95 -4.03 19.15 -20.98
C VAL A 95 -4.49 20.62 -20.99
N ALA A 96 -5.74 20.89 -20.60
CA ALA A 96 -6.31 22.23 -20.57
C ALA A 96 -5.57 23.17 -19.61
N PHE A 97 -5.08 22.62 -18.49
CA PHE A 97 -4.39 23.35 -17.45
C PHE A 97 -2.99 22.77 -17.21
N ALA A 98 -2.21 22.70 -18.29
CA ALA A 98 -0.83 22.20 -18.23
C ALA A 98 0.07 23.06 -17.32
N ASP A 99 -0.19 24.38 -17.28
CA ASP A 99 0.47 25.30 -16.37
C ASP A 99 -0.06 25.15 -14.93
N PRO A 100 0.80 24.97 -13.91
CA PRO A 100 0.33 24.73 -12.55
C PRO A 100 -0.40 25.91 -11.90
N THR A 101 -0.08 27.15 -12.29
CA THR A 101 -0.80 28.34 -11.79
C THR A 101 -2.19 28.40 -12.40
N ALA A 102 -2.32 28.15 -13.71
CA ALA A 102 -3.61 28.05 -14.38
C ALA A 102 -4.46 26.89 -13.82
N PHE A 103 -3.84 25.75 -13.52
CA PHE A 103 -4.50 24.61 -12.87
C PHE A 103 -5.07 24.98 -11.50
N THR A 104 -4.26 25.66 -10.68
CA THR A 104 -4.68 26.12 -9.36
C THR A 104 -5.86 27.09 -9.46
N ALA A 105 -5.76 28.08 -10.34
CA ALA A 105 -6.81 29.06 -10.57
C ALA A 105 -8.11 28.39 -11.04
N ALA A 106 -8.02 27.45 -11.97
CA ALA A 106 -9.16 26.69 -12.47
C ALA A 106 -9.81 25.85 -11.37
N LEU A 107 -9.01 25.17 -10.55
CA LEU A 107 -9.50 24.33 -9.46
C LEU A 107 -10.17 25.15 -8.35
N ASP A 108 -9.61 26.30 -8.00
CA ASP A 108 -10.16 27.19 -6.97
C ASP A 108 -11.42 27.92 -7.47
N ALA A 109 -11.47 28.32 -8.74
CA ALA A 109 -12.63 28.95 -9.36
C ALA A 109 -13.73 27.96 -9.78
N GLY A 110 -13.43 26.65 -9.79
CA GLY A 110 -14.34 25.62 -10.34
C GLY A 110 -14.56 25.77 -11.84
N THR A 111 -13.54 26.22 -12.57
CA THR A 111 -13.61 26.42 -14.03
C THR A 111 -13.81 25.07 -14.72
N PRO A 112 -14.86 24.91 -15.55
CA PRO A 112 -15.05 23.68 -16.31
C PRO A 112 -13.94 23.50 -17.34
N VAL A 113 -13.63 22.25 -17.67
CA VAL A 113 -12.66 21.94 -18.73
C VAL A 113 -13.23 22.45 -20.07
N PRO A 114 -12.47 23.23 -20.86
CA PRO A 114 -12.95 23.74 -22.14
C PRO A 114 -13.43 22.62 -23.07
N ALA A 115 -14.61 22.81 -23.68
CA ALA A 115 -15.17 21.87 -24.64
C ALA A 115 -14.22 21.67 -25.83
N GLY A 116 -13.97 20.42 -26.21
CA GLY A 116 -13.06 20.08 -27.30
C GLY A 116 -11.59 19.88 -26.89
N THR A 117 -11.25 20.04 -25.60
CA THR A 117 -9.91 19.67 -25.10
C THR A 117 -9.64 18.19 -25.39
N PRO A 118 -8.56 17.83 -26.09
CA PRO A 118 -8.27 16.43 -26.40
C PRO A 118 -7.85 15.66 -25.14
N LEU A 119 -8.00 14.33 -25.18
CA LEU A 119 -7.42 13.48 -24.15
C LEU A 119 -5.89 13.50 -24.25
N PRO A 120 -5.17 13.42 -23.11
CA PRO A 120 -3.72 13.34 -23.11
C PRO A 120 -3.28 12.05 -23.80
N SER A 121 -2.33 12.17 -24.74
CA SER A 121 -1.77 11.00 -25.44
C SER A 121 -0.65 10.38 -24.61
N ALA A 122 -0.65 9.05 -24.53
CA ALA A 122 0.46 8.33 -23.90
C ALA A 122 1.79 8.72 -24.58
N PRO A 123 2.85 9.05 -23.81
CA PRO A 123 4.13 9.38 -24.39
C PRO A 123 4.62 8.21 -25.23
N ALA A 124 4.98 8.47 -26.49
CA ALA A 124 5.44 7.43 -27.40
C ALA A 124 6.71 6.78 -26.83
N THR A 125 6.58 5.59 -26.26
CA THR A 125 7.74 4.76 -25.90
C THR A 125 8.52 4.49 -27.18
N LYS A 126 9.65 5.17 -27.37
CA LYS A 126 10.70 4.70 -28.29
C LYS A 126 11.16 3.36 -27.75
N ARG A 127 10.51 2.27 -28.19
CA ARG A 127 11.04 0.93 -28.01
C ARG A 127 12.36 0.89 -28.77
N ALA A 128 13.47 0.99 -28.03
CA ALA A 128 14.75 0.59 -28.56
C ALA A 128 14.58 -0.85 -29.12
N PRO A 129 15.02 -1.13 -30.35
CA PRO A 129 14.88 -2.46 -30.91
C PRO A 129 15.58 -3.45 -29.98
N ARG A 130 14.83 -4.47 -29.53
CA ARG A 130 15.39 -5.60 -28.79
C ARG A 130 16.52 -6.18 -29.64
N ALA A 131 17.76 -5.90 -29.26
CA ALA A 131 18.89 -6.67 -29.71
C ALA A 131 18.62 -8.13 -29.30
N LYS A 132 18.68 -9.04 -30.27
CA LYS A 132 18.62 -10.48 -30.01
C LYS A 132 19.80 -10.83 -29.10
N ALA A 133 19.53 -11.15 -27.84
CA ALA A 133 20.54 -11.63 -26.92
C ALA A 133 21.09 -12.97 -27.45
N ALA A 134 22.28 -12.92 -28.02
CA ALA A 134 23.08 -14.08 -28.32
C ALA A 134 23.51 -14.73 -27.00
N LYS A 135 23.31 -16.04 -26.91
CA LYS A 135 23.75 -16.89 -25.80
C LYS A 135 25.26 -16.77 -25.62
N THR A 136 25.72 -16.09 -24.59
CA THR A 136 27.04 -16.30 -23.99
C THR A 136 26.93 -16.11 -22.48
N ALA A 137 26.96 -17.23 -21.75
CA ALA A 137 26.99 -17.27 -20.29
C ALA A 137 28.44 -17.16 -19.82
N PRO A 138 28.77 -16.32 -18.82
CA PRO A 138 29.97 -16.50 -18.02
C PRO A 138 29.68 -17.44 -16.85
N LYS A 139 30.55 -18.45 -16.70
CA LYS A 139 30.65 -19.37 -15.57
C LYS A 139 30.83 -18.61 -14.25
N ALA A 140 29.85 -18.64 -13.36
CA ALA A 140 30.02 -18.39 -11.93
C ALA A 140 28.89 -19.02 -11.10
N VAL A 141 28.47 -20.24 -11.43
CA VAL A 141 27.61 -21.07 -10.55
C VAL A 141 28.15 -22.49 -10.63
N LYS A 142 29.20 -22.77 -9.86
CA LYS A 142 29.69 -24.14 -9.61
C LYS A 142 30.23 -24.33 -8.18
N VAL A 143 29.85 -23.45 -7.25
CA VAL A 143 30.21 -23.61 -5.82
C VAL A 143 28.97 -23.62 -4.92
N ALA A 144 27.78 -23.32 -5.44
CA ALA A 144 26.53 -23.36 -4.65
C ALA A 144 25.76 -24.69 -4.74
N GLU A 145 26.13 -25.59 -5.65
CA GLU A 145 25.44 -26.87 -5.86
C GLU A 145 26.03 -28.00 -4.98
N GLU A 146 27.28 -27.85 -4.50
CA GLU A 146 27.96 -28.89 -3.70
C GLU A 146 27.74 -28.75 -2.18
N VAL A 147 27.09 -27.67 -1.72
CA VAL A 147 26.77 -27.48 -0.28
C VAL A 147 25.32 -27.90 0.04
N ALA A 148 24.49 -28.11 -0.98
CA ALA A 148 23.07 -28.50 -0.82
C ALA A 148 22.84 -30.01 -0.63
N GLU A 149 23.84 -30.87 -0.89
CA GLU A 149 23.67 -32.34 -0.79
C GLU A 149 24.16 -32.94 0.54
N LYS A 150 24.69 -32.12 1.47
CA LYS A 150 25.31 -32.62 2.72
C LYS A 150 24.59 -32.28 4.02
N VAL A 151 23.33 -31.82 3.96
CA VAL A 151 22.50 -31.56 5.16
C VAL A 151 21.20 -32.39 5.18
N ALA A 152 20.95 -33.23 4.15
CA ALA A 152 19.74 -34.05 4.04
C ALA A 152 19.83 -35.43 4.74
N GLY A 153 20.72 -35.62 5.71
CA GLY A 153 20.87 -36.92 6.36
C GLY A 153 21.41 -36.81 7.77
N LEU A 154 20.53 -36.57 8.74
CA LEU A 154 20.65 -37.02 10.13
C LEU A 154 19.33 -36.70 10.89
N VAL A 155 18.47 -37.72 10.95
CA VAL A 155 17.52 -38.11 12.03
C VAL A 155 16.45 -37.07 12.45
N GLU A 156 15.16 -37.21 12.18
CA GLU A 156 14.21 -38.31 12.50
C GLU A 156 14.44 -38.94 13.89
N GLU A 157 13.93 -38.30 14.95
CA GLU A 157 13.21 -39.00 16.02
C GLU A 157 12.37 -38.03 16.89
N VAL A 158 11.18 -38.52 17.28
CA VAL A 158 10.24 -38.04 18.32
C VAL A 158 9.10 -37.09 17.87
N VAL A 159 7.99 -37.71 17.44
CA VAL A 159 6.65 -37.13 17.34
C VAL A 159 5.67 -37.94 18.22
N ALA A 160 4.70 -37.22 18.83
CA ALA A 160 3.37 -37.63 19.32
C ALA A 160 3.16 -37.70 20.86
N PRO A 161 1.92 -37.60 21.38
CA PRO A 161 0.83 -36.63 21.09
C PRO A 161 -0.01 -36.24 22.35
N VAL A 162 -0.75 -35.11 22.36
CA VAL A 162 -1.98 -34.98 23.18
C VAL A 162 -3.06 -34.17 22.46
N ALA A 163 -4.06 -34.87 21.91
CA ALA A 163 -5.39 -34.36 21.61
C ALA A 163 -6.37 -35.01 22.60
N LYS A 164 -7.08 -34.22 23.42
CA LYS A 164 -8.32 -34.61 24.14
C LYS A 164 -8.92 -33.42 24.92
N ALA A 165 -10.00 -32.85 24.40
CA ALA A 165 -11.12 -32.13 25.06
C ALA A 165 -11.69 -31.15 24.00
N VAL A 166 -12.92 -31.19 23.48
CA VAL A 166 -14.20 -31.77 23.93
C VAL A 166 -15.02 -32.07 22.66
N ARG A 167 -15.44 -33.34 22.46
CA ARG A 167 -16.59 -33.69 21.61
C ARG A 167 -17.67 -34.28 22.51
N LYS A 168 -18.79 -33.58 22.70
CA LYS A 168 -20.15 -34.17 22.76
C LYS A 168 -21.21 -33.11 23.05
N ARG A 169 -21.91 -32.67 22.00
CA ARG A 169 -23.34 -33.00 21.81
C ARG A 169 -23.81 -32.56 20.42
N LYS A 170 -24.42 -33.51 19.70
CA LYS A 170 -25.13 -33.34 18.43
C LYS A 170 -26.62 -33.55 18.70
N ALA A 171 -27.43 -32.86 17.87
CA ALA A 171 -28.89 -32.96 17.66
C ALA A 171 -29.77 -32.23 18.69
N ALA A 172 -30.82 -31.50 18.35
CA ALA A 172 -31.44 -31.12 17.07
C ALA A 172 -32.44 -29.96 17.33
N ALA A 173 -32.66 -29.07 16.36
CA ALA A 173 -33.95 -28.42 16.11
C ALA A 173 -33.91 -27.70 14.76
N ALA A 174 -34.81 -28.08 13.86
CA ALA A 174 -35.06 -27.40 12.59
C ALA A 174 -36.41 -26.68 12.67
N SER A 175 -36.46 -25.40 12.29
CA SER A 175 -37.62 -24.69 11.72
C SER A 175 -37.21 -23.28 11.25
N PRO A 176 -37.94 -22.68 10.29
CA PRO A 176 -37.31 -22.10 9.10
C PRO A 176 -37.31 -20.56 9.02
N ALA A 177 -36.47 -20.08 8.10
CA ALA A 177 -36.52 -18.84 7.32
C ALA A 177 -36.70 -17.49 8.05
N SER A 178 -35.62 -16.70 8.04
CA SER A 178 -35.73 -15.25 7.78
C SER A 178 -34.65 -14.88 6.77
N GLU A 179 -35.10 -14.57 5.57
CA GLU A 179 -34.30 -14.12 4.44
C GLU A 179 -33.81 -12.68 4.74
N ALA A 180 -32.61 -12.59 5.30
CA ALA A 180 -31.87 -11.33 5.36
C ALA A 180 -31.14 -11.13 4.02
N PRO A 181 -31.15 -9.91 3.44
CA PRO A 181 -30.57 -9.68 2.14
C PRO A 181 -29.09 -10.03 2.17
N ALA A 182 -28.65 -10.84 1.20
CA ALA A 182 -27.27 -11.19 1.01
C ALA A 182 -26.41 -9.90 1.00
N PRO A 183 -25.35 -9.80 1.83
CA PRO A 183 -24.40 -8.71 1.65
C PRO A 183 -23.84 -8.84 0.24
N ALA A 184 -23.86 -7.74 -0.50
CA ALA A 184 -23.27 -7.63 -1.82
C ALA A 184 -21.89 -8.32 -1.80
N ALA A 185 -21.69 -9.28 -2.71
CA ALA A 185 -20.46 -10.03 -2.84
C ALA A 185 -19.27 -9.04 -2.82
N ALA A 186 -18.51 -9.04 -1.74
CA ALA A 186 -17.23 -8.40 -1.70
C ALA A 186 -16.38 -9.09 -2.78
N GLU A 187 -15.75 -8.33 -3.66
CA GLU A 187 -14.76 -8.86 -4.58
C GLU A 187 -13.67 -9.54 -3.72
N THR A 188 -13.64 -10.87 -3.73
CA THR A 188 -12.64 -11.64 -2.99
C THR A 188 -11.31 -11.45 -3.68
N VAL A 189 -10.45 -10.62 -3.10
CA VAL A 189 -9.08 -10.46 -3.56
C VAL A 189 -8.29 -11.68 -3.12
N GLU A 190 -7.47 -12.21 -4.03
CA GLU A 190 -6.55 -13.30 -3.70
C GLU A 190 -5.57 -12.80 -2.62
N GLN A 191 -5.64 -13.42 -1.45
CA GLN A 191 -4.80 -13.05 -0.31
C GLN A 191 -3.44 -13.73 -0.46
N PRO A 192 -2.34 -13.06 -0.06
CA PRO A 192 -1.04 -13.72 0.06
C PRO A 192 -1.09 -14.81 1.12
N ALA A 193 -0.14 -15.75 1.06
CA ALA A 193 -0.07 -16.82 2.05
C ALA A 193 0.29 -16.27 3.43
N GLU A 194 1.20 -15.31 3.48
CA GLU A 194 1.73 -14.74 4.72
C GLU A 194 1.98 -13.24 4.54
N VAL A 195 1.75 -12.47 5.61
CA VAL A 195 2.05 -11.04 5.66
C VAL A 195 2.77 -10.76 6.97
N ALA A 196 3.91 -10.09 6.89
CA ALA A 196 4.70 -9.74 8.06
C ALA A 196 4.77 -8.22 8.27
N VAL A 197 4.78 -7.79 9.52
CA VAL A 197 5.19 -6.44 9.89
C VAL A 197 6.64 -6.51 10.36
N ALA A 198 7.57 -6.03 9.53
CA ALA A 198 8.98 -6.02 9.84
C ALA A 198 9.43 -4.60 10.19
N GLY A 199 9.98 -4.42 11.39
CA GLY A 199 10.36 -3.13 11.95
C GLY A 199 11.34 -3.22 13.12
N ASP A 200 11.58 -2.08 13.77
CA ASP A 200 12.50 -1.94 14.91
C ASP A 200 11.97 -2.48 16.24
N PHE A 201 10.74 -2.98 16.27
CA PHE A 201 10.11 -3.58 17.45
C PHE A 201 9.97 -5.11 17.38
N ASN A 202 10.40 -5.80 16.32
CA ASN A 202 10.18 -7.26 16.22
C ASN A 202 10.86 -8.03 17.36
N VAL A 203 12.03 -7.60 17.84
CA VAL A 203 12.67 -8.21 19.02
C VAL A 203 11.82 -8.06 20.28
N LEU A 204 11.03 -6.99 20.40
CA LEU A 204 10.09 -6.80 21.51
C LEU A 204 8.88 -7.75 21.41
N LEU A 205 8.57 -8.23 20.19
CA LEU A 205 7.57 -9.27 19.96
C LEU A 205 8.10 -10.68 20.22
N GLY A 206 9.41 -10.82 20.49
CA GLY A 206 10.08 -12.10 20.68
C GLY A 206 10.85 -12.61 19.46
N ALA A 207 10.86 -11.89 18.34
CA ALA A 207 11.62 -12.29 17.18
C ALA A 207 13.14 -12.27 17.47
N PRO A 208 13.93 -13.17 16.85
CA PRO A 208 15.39 -13.18 17.01
C PRO A 208 16.10 -11.90 16.53
N ALA A 209 15.49 -11.15 15.61
CA ALA A 209 16.05 -9.92 15.07
C ALA A 209 14.96 -8.93 14.63
N ASN A 210 15.31 -7.65 14.59
CA ASN A 210 14.50 -6.61 13.95
C ASN A 210 14.59 -6.70 12.43
N TRP A 211 13.58 -6.16 11.74
CA TRP A 211 13.53 -6.13 10.27
C TRP A 211 13.60 -7.52 9.62
N ALA A 212 12.98 -8.51 10.27
CA ALA A 212 13.10 -9.92 9.90
C ALA A 212 11.72 -10.54 9.61
N PRO A 213 11.18 -10.37 8.37
CA PRO A 213 9.84 -10.80 8.00
C PRO A 213 9.68 -12.32 7.91
N GLN A 214 10.78 -13.08 8.01
CA GLN A 214 10.76 -14.54 7.96
C GLN A 214 10.31 -15.21 9.27
N TYR A 215 10.32 -14.48 10.39
CA TYR A 215 10.00 -15.03 11.71
C TYR A 215 8.50 -14.98 12.00
N ASP A 216 8.01 -16.00 12.72
CA ASP A 216 6.58 -16.16 13.02
C ASP A 216 6.07 -15.01 13.91
N GLU A 217 6.91 -14.46 14.80
CA GLU A 217 6.58 -13.35 15.69
C GLU A 217 6.32 -12.03 14.94
N SER A 218 6.76 -11.94 13.68
CA SER A 218 6.51 -10.78 12.83
C SER A 218 5.26 -10.94 11.96
N GLN A 219 4.64 -12.12 11.93
CA GLN A 219 3.48 -12.39 11.06
C GLN A 219 2.19 -11.77 11.57
N MET A 220 1.41 -11.23 10.65
CA MET A 220 0.05 -10.76 10.86
C MET A 220 -0.93 -11.93 10.75
N GLN A 221 -2.11 -11.77 11.35
CA GLN A 221 -3.22 -12.71 11.20
C GLN A 221 -4.25 -12.12 10.24
N LEU A 222 -4.70 -12.92 9.27
CA LEU A 222 -5.79 -12.54 8.38
C LEU A 222 -7.13 -12.64 9.11
N ASP A 223 -7.88 -11.55 9.12
CA ASP A 223 -9.30 -11.56 9.44
C ASP A 223 -10.09 -11.88 8.17
N GLU A 224 -10.63 -13.10 8.07
CA GLU A 224 -11.35 -13.55 6.87
C GLU A 224 -12.66 -12.79 6.62
N VAL A 225 -13.25 -12.15 7.65
CA VAL A 225 -14.49 -11.40 7.52
C VAL A 225 -14.22 -10.02 6.92
N ASP A 226 -13.23 -9.32 7.49
CA ASP A 226 -12.87 -7.97 7.05
C ASP A 226 -11.92 -7.98 5.84
N GLN A 227 -11.30 -9.12 5.53
CA GLN A 227 -10.22 -9.27 4.54
C GLN A 227 -9.01 -8.38 4.86
N LEU A 228 -8.72 -8.20 6.15
CA LEU A 228 -7.61 -7.37 6.66
C LEU A 228 -6.61 -8.22 7.43
N TRP A 229 -5.33 -8.00 7.19
CA TRP A 229 -4.25 -8.53 8.02
C TRP A 229 -4.09 -7.64 9.25
N LYS A 230 -3.95 -8.24 10.44
CA LYS A 230 -3.87 -7.55 11.72
C LYS A 230 -2.72 -8.09 12.57
N LEU A 231 -1.95 -7.19 13.17
CA LEU A 231 -0.99 -7.50 14.24
C LEU A 231 -1.29 -6.59 15.42
N ALA A 232 -1.39 -7.17 16.62
CA ALA A 232 -1.60 -6.43 17.85
C ALA A 232 -0.45 -6.75 18.81
N ALA A 233 0.19 -5.71 19.34
CA ALA A 233 1.34 -5.84 20.23
C ALA A 233 1.29 -4.79 21.33
N ASP A 234 1.65 -5.19 22.56
CA ASP A 234 1.90 -4.22 23.64
C ASP A 234 3.34 -3.73 23.51
N LEU A 235 3.51 -2.45 23.21
CA LEU A 235 4.81 -1.83 22.99
C LEU A 235 5.02 -0.68 23.97
N PRO A 236 6.25 -0.48 24.49
CA PRO A 236 6.60 0.71 25.24
C PRO A 236 6.37 2.01 24.45
N ALA A 237 6.27 3.13 25.16
CA ALA A 237 6.27 4.45 24.51
C ALA A 237 7.57 4.66 23.74
N GLY A 238 7.46 5.16 22.50
CA GLY A 238 8.62 5.26 21.62
C GLY A 238 8.26 5.72 20.22
N SER A 239 9.29 5.85 19.38
CA SER A 239 9.11 6.02 17.93
C SER A 239 9.57 4.72 17.27
N TYR A 240 8.73 4.19 16.40
CA TYR A 240 8.94 2.91 15.73
C TYR A 240 8.82 3.09 14.23
N SER A 241 9.59 2.29 13.49
CA SER A 241 9.64 2.27 12.05
C SER A 241 9.45 0.84 11.53
N PHE A 242 8.59 0.67 10.52
CA PHE A 242 8.30 -0.65 9.95
C PHE A 242 7.89 -0.62 8.48
N LYS A 243 7.81 -1.79 7.87
CA LYS A 243 7.20 -2.08 6.56
C LYS A 243 6.34 -3.33 6.62
N ILE A 244 5.44 -3.46 5.65
CA ILE A 244 4.72 -4.70 5.40
C ILE A 244 5.48 -5.51 4.36
N ALA A 245 5.80 -6.75 4.68
CA ALA A 245 6.49 -7.69 3.80
C ALA A 245 5.56 -8.86 3.44
N ILE A 246 5.59 -9.31 2.19
CA ILE A 246 4.69 -10.33 1.67
C ILE A 246 5.43 -11.68 1.58
N ASN A 247 4.74 -12.76 1.95
CA ASN A 247 5.23 -14.14 1.84
C ASN A 247 6.58 -14.39 2.53
N ARG A 248 6.76 -13.81 3.73
CA ARG A 248 7.97 -14.00 4.56
C ARG A 248 9.29 -13.57 3.89
N SER A 249 9.22 -12.74 2.85
CA SER A 249 10.39 -12.23 2.12
C SER A 249 10.29 -10.73 1.87
N TRP A 250 11.39 -10.14 1.41
CA TRP A 250 11.44 -8.73 1.02
C TRP A 250 11.16 -8.49 -0.47
N ASP A 251 10.89 -9.55 -1.25
CA ASP A 251 10.72 -9.46 -2.70
C ASP A 251 9.52 -8.57 -3.08
N GLU A 252 8.48 -8.61 -2.25
CA GLU A 252 7.36 -7.68 -2.32
C GLU A 252 7.13 -7.08 -0.93
N ASN A 253 7.24 -5.75 -0.84
CA ASN A 253 7.02 -5.03 0.40
C ASN A 253 6.39 -3.66 0.16
N TYR A 254 5.66 -3.20 1.17
CA TYR A 254 4.93 -1.96 1.15
C TYR A 254 5.34 -1.10 2.34
N GLY A 255 5.85 0.09 2.01
CA GLY A 255 6.26 1.10 2.98
C GLY A 255 5.14 2.07 3.35
N ALA A 256 5.51 3.26 3.82
CA ALA A 256 4.60 4.36 4.07
C ALA A 256 3.64 4.55 2.88
N PHE A 257 2.36 4.68 3.20
CA PHE A 257 1.26 4.83 2.23
C PHE A 257 1.12 3.67 1.23
N GLY A 258 1.58 2.46 1.56
CA GLY A 258 1.34 1.30 0.70
C GLY A 258 2.15 1.31 -0.60
N VAL A 259 3.20 2.12 -0.66
CA VAL A 259 4.08 2.22 -1.83
C VAL A 259 5.00 1.00 -1.89
N PHE A 260 5.05 0.33 -3.04
CA PHE A 260 5.97 -0.77 -3.30
C PHE A 260 7.41 -0.29 -3.13
N ASP A 261 8.21 -1.00 -2.34
CA ASP A 261 9.57 -0.57 -1.97
C ASP A 261 9.66 0.84 -1.38
N GLY A 262 8.54 1.37 -0.86
CA GLY A 262 8.43 2.73 -0.35
C GLY A 262 9.28 3.02 0.88
N ALA A 263 9.24 4.27 1.35
CA ALA A 263 9.88 4.66 2.62
C ALA A 263 9.30 3.88 3.82
N ASN A 264 9.99 3.86 4.96
CA ASN A 264 9.46 3.20 6.16
C ASN A 264 8.22 3.92 6.70
N HIS A 265 7.28 3.16 7.26
CA HIS A 265 6.16 3.70 8.02
C HIS A 265 6.64 4.09 9.41
N GLU A 266 6.46 5.35 9.80
CA GLU A 266 6.89 5.88 11.09
C GLU A 266 5.69 6.02 12.04
N VAL A 267 5.83 5.59 13.29
CA VAL A 267 4.77 5.68 14.32
C VAL A 267 5.34 6.23 15.61
N HIS A 268 4.72 7.29 16.11
CA HIS A 268 4.95 7.78 17.48
C HIS A 268 3.92 7.15 18.42
N HIS A 269 4.36 6.18 19.22
CA HIS A 269 3.50 5.43 20.11
C HIS A 269 3.60 5.95 21.55
N ARG A 270 2.45 6.09 22.21
CA ARG A 270 2.37 6.55 23.61
C ARG A 270 2.61 5.43 24.63
N GLY A 271 2.76 4.20 24.16
CA GLY A 271 2.88 3.00 24.99
C GLY A 271 1.54 2.28 25.15
N GLY A 272 1.61 0.97 25.38
CA GLY A 272 0.46 0.06 25.48
C GLY A 272 0.16 -0.65 24.16
N LEU A 273 -1.09 -1.04 23.96
CA LEU A 273 -1.51 -1.79 22.78
C LEU A 273 -1.41 -0.93 21.50
N LEU A 274 -0.63 -1.39 20.54
CA LEU A 274 -0.57 -0.91 19.16
C LEU A 274 -1.23 -1.95 18.25
N VAL A 275 -2.18 -1.54 17.42
CA VAL A 275 -2.81 -2.39 16.40
C VAL A 275 -2.43 -1.89 15.01
N ILE A 276 -1.73 -2.74 14.26
CA ILE A 276 -1.36 -2.49 12.86
C ILE A 276 -2.28 -3.31 11.97
N ARG A 277 -2.84 -2.65 10.95
CA ARG A 277 -3.74 -3.25 9.97
C ARG A 277 -3.23 -3.01 8.56
N TYR A 278 -3.35 -4.03 7.72
CA TYR A 278 -2.99 -3.99 6.30
C TYR A 278 -4.13 -4.54 5.45
N ASP A 279 -4.58 -3.76 4.47
CA ASP A 279 -5.55 -4.19 3.45
C ASP A 279 -4.79 -4.54 2.16
N HIS A 280 -4.69 -5.83 1.81
CA HIS A 280 -3.94 -6.25 0.62
C HIS A 280 -4.54 -5.70 -0.68
N ARG A 281 -5.86 -5.54 -0.75
CA ARG A 281 -6.56 -5.03 -1.94
C ARG A 281 -6.19 -3.58 -2.24
N THR A 282 -6.03 -2.77 -1.20
CA THR A 282 -5.76 -1.34 -1.33
C THR A 282 -4.33 -0.97 -0.97
N ARG A 283 -3.54 -1.93 -0.48
CA ARG A 283 -2.20 -1.75 0.09
C ARG A 283 -2.18 -0.73 1.24
N ASP A 284 -3.33 -0.40 1.82
CA ASP A 284 -3.43 0.61 2.87
C ASP A 284 -2.87 0.05 4.19
N ILE A 285 -2.17 0.90 4.94
CA ILE A 285 -1.49 0.55 6.20
C ILE A 285 -1.94 1.55 7.26
N VAL A 286 -2.59 1.04 8.30
CA VAL A 286 -3.12 1.86 9.40
C VAL A 286 -2.62 1.30 10.73
N SER A 287 -2.08 2.18 11.57
CA SER A 287 -1.65 1.86 12.94
C SER A 287 -2.35 2.76 13.95
N GLY A 288 -2.82 2.21 15.08
CA GLY A 288 -3.41 3.00 16.17
C GLY A 288 -3.84 2.19 17.37
#